data_AF-A0A965LKP4-F1
#
_entry.id   AF-A0A965LKP4-F1
#
_cell.length_a   1.000
_cell.length_b   1.000
_cell.length_c   1.000
_cell.angle_alpha   90.00
_cell.angle_beta   90.00
_cell.angle_gamma   90.00
#
_symmetry.space_group_name_H-M   'P 1'
#
loop_
_entity.id
_entity.type
_entity.pdbx_description
1 polymer ?
#
loop_
_entity_poly.entity_id
_entity_poly.type
_entity_poly.pdbx_seq_one_letter_code
_entity_poly.pdbx_strand_id
1 'polypeptide(L)'
;MSAERLISNSEDQKLLTLARASLHRSSLIQSAALRDGTGRTHVGNNIALESLHLDALQVALAMAISSGADAIEAAVVVGEQPTVIAITNIREISKNSLIWHVTADGSARAL
;
A
#
# COMPACT_ATOMS: atom_id res chain seq x y z
N MET A 1 15.30 13.96 14.42
CA MET A 1 15.85 12.72 13.83
C MET A 1 14.77 11.66 13.90
N SER A 2 13.98 11.49 12.84
CA SER A 2 13.02 10.38 12.77
C SER A 2 13.82 9.10 12.57
N ALA A 3 13.65 8.14 13.48
CA ALA A 3 14.10 6.77 13.22
C ALA A 3 13.51 6.34 11.88
N GLU A 4 14.37 5.90 10.98
CA GLU A 4 13.97 5.31 9.70
C GLU A 4 13.01 4.17 10.03
N ARG A 5 11.72 4.36 9.74
CA ARG A 5 10.70 3.34 10.05
C ARG A 5 10.89 2.23 9.04
N LEU A 6 11.65 1.21 9.40
CA LEU A 6 11.94 0.05 8.56
C LEU A 6 10.78 -0.96 8.63
N ILE A 7 10.57 -1.70 7.54
CA ILE A 7 9.72 -2.90 7.52
C ILE A 7 10.41 -3.97 8.37
N SER A 8 10.02 -4.08 9.64
CA SER A 8 10.82 -4.78 10.66
C SER A 8 10.10 -5.93 11.35
N ASN A 9 8.77 -5.89 11.44
CA ASN A 9 7.98 -6.96 12.05
C ASN A 9 7.33 -7.86 10.99
N SER A 10 6.84 -9.03 11.44
CA SER A 10 6.24 -10.05 10.58
C SER A 10 4.99 -9.57 9.83
N GLU A 11 4.16 -8.72 10.45
CA GLU A 11 2.93 -8.22 9.82
C GLU A 11 3.24 -7.22 8.70
N ASP A 12 4.26 -6.38 8.85
CA ASP A 12 4.69 -5.47 7.78
C ASP A 12 5.42 -6.22 6.65
N GLN A 13 6.22 -7.24 7.00
CA GLN A 13 6.86 -8.13 6.02
C GLN A 13 5.84 -8.94 5.21
N LYS A 14 4.73 -9.33 5.85
CA LYS A 14 3.59 -9.98 5.18
C LYS A 14 2.98 -9.06 4.12
N LEU A 15 2.81 -7.77 4.40
CA LEU A 15 2.34 -6.80 3.39
C LEU A 15 3.27 -6.76 2.18
N LEU A 16 4.58 -6.64 2.41
CA LEU A 16 5.58 -6.66 1.34
C LEU A 16 5.51 -7.93 0.50
N THR A 17 5.41 -9.09 1.17
CA THR A 17 5.33 -10.39 0.51
C THR A 17 4.10 -10.47 -0.41
N LEU A 18 2.94 -10.05 0.09
CA LEU A 18 1.69 -10.08 -0.67
C LEU A 18 1.69 -9.10 -1.84
N ALA A 19 2.17 -7.87 -1.64
CA ALA A 19 2.27 -6.87 -2.69
C ALA A 19 3.21 -7.34 -3.82
N ARG A 20 4.39 -7.88 -3.48
CA ARG A 20 5.32 -8.46 -4.48
C ARG A 20 4.71 -9.63 -5.23
N ALA A 21 4.06 -10.55 -4.51
CA ALA A 21 3.43 -11.71 -5.12
C ALA A 21 2.29 -11.30 -6.08
N SER A 22 1.53 -10.26 -5.74
CA SER A 22 0.48 -9.72 -6.62
C SER A 22 1.06 -9.03 -7.86
N LEU A 23 2.10 -8.20 -7.69
CA LEU A 23 2.79 -7.56 -8.81
C LEU A 23 3.35 -8.61 -9.77
N HIS A 24 3.98 -9.68 -9.28
CA HIS A 24 4.57 -10.70 -10.14
C HIS A 24 3.55 -11.49 -10.98
N ARG A 25 2.30 -11.62 -10.51
CA ARG A 25 1.22 -12.31 -11.23
C ARG A 25 0.50 -11.44 -12.26
N SER A 26 0.71 -10.13 -12.21
CA SER A 26 0.00 -9.16 -13.04
C SER A 26 1.01 -8.42 -13.92
N SER A 27 0.71 -8.21 -15.20
CA SER A 27 1.57 -7.40 -16.09
C SER A 27 1.43 -5.89 -15.80
N LEU A 28 1.25 -5.54 -14.53
CA LEU A 28 0.97 -4.19 -14.03
C LEU A 28 2.25 -3.56 -13.47
N ILE A 29 2.23 -2.24 -13.34
CA ILE A 29 3.41 -1.45 -12.98
C ILE A 29 3.49 -1.17 -11.47
N GLN A 30 2.40 -1.39 -10.74
CA GLN A 30 2.31 -1.08 -9.32
C GLN A 30 1.33 -2.02 -8.59
N SER A 31 1.69 -2.42 -7.38
CA SER A 31 0.83 -3.19 -6.47
C SER A 31 0.98 -2.71 -5.03
N ALA A 32 -0.06 -2.86 -4.23
CA ALA A 32 -0.07 -2.47 -2.82
C ALA A 32 -0.76 -3.52 -1.95
N ALA A 33 -0.26 -3.68 -0.73
CA ALA A 33 -0.93 -4.41 0.34
C ALA A 33 -1.11 -3.48 1.54
N LEU A 34 -2.31 -3.46 2.09
CA LEU A 34 -2.71 -2.57 3.17
C LEU A 34 -3.31 -3.36 4.33
N ARG A 35 -2.95 -3.02 5.57
CA ARG A 35 -3.50 -3.57 6.81
C ARG A 35 -4.44 -2.56 7.46
N ASP A 36 -5.68 -2.96 7.71
CA ASP A 36 -6.65 -2.14 8.43
C ASP A 36 -6.52 -2.28 9.96
N GLY A 37 -7.25 -1.46 10.72
CA GLY A 37 -7.25 -1.44 12.18
C GLY A 37 -7.76 -2.71 12.87
N THR A 38 -8.30 -3.68 12.11
CA THR A 38 -8.68 -5.01 12.61
C THR A 38 -7.64 -6.08 12.27
N GLY A 39 -6.54 -5.69 11.60
CA GLY A 39 -5.49 -6.59 11.14
C GLY A 39 -5.77 -7.30 9.82
N ARG A 40 -6.90 -7.03 9.14
CA ARG A 40 -7.19 -7.63 7.82
C ARG A 40 -6.30 -7.00 6.75
N THR A 41 -5.88 -7.81 5.78
CA THR A 41 -5.04 -7.35 4.67
C THR A 41 -5.85 -7.25 3.39
N HIS A 42 -5.73 -6.10 2.71
CA HIS A 42 -6.34 -5.82 1.41
C HIS A 42 -5.23 -5.60 0.37
N VAL A 43 -5.29 -6.30 -0.75
CA VAL A 43 -4.28 -6.22 -1.82
C VAL A 43 -4.91 -5.65 -3.07
N GLY A 44 -4.32 -4.59 -3.61
CA GLY A 44 -4.76 -3.91 -4.82
C GLY A 44 -3.63 -3.80 -5.84
N ASN A 45 -3.98 -3.75 -7.12
CA ASN A 45 -3.05 -3.38 -8.19
C ASN A 45 -3.55 -2.12 -8.88
N ASN A 46 -2.67 -1.38 -9.55
CA ASN A 46 -3.09 -0.17 -10.25
C ASN A 46 -4.10 -0.49 -11.37
N ILE A 47 -5.03 0.43 -11.59
CA ILE A 47 -5.97 0.38 -12.71
C ILE A 47 -5.53 1.44 -13.71
N ALA A 48 -5.33 1.05 -14.97
CA ALA A 48 -4.86 1.92 -16.03
C ALA A 48 -5.82 1.93 -17.23
N LEU A 49 -7.11 2.17 -16.96
CA LEU A 49 -8.10 2.42 -18.01
C LEU A 49 -8.08 3.91 -18.39
N GLU A 50 -8.65 4.26 -19.54
CA GLU A 50 -8.69 5.64 -20.04
C GLU A 50 -9.49 6.57 -19.12
N SER A 51 -10.65 6.13 -18.66
CA SER A 51 -11.55 6.92 -17.81
C SER A 51 -11.44 6.62 -16.31
N LEU A 52 -10.74 5.53 -15.95
CA LEU A 52 -10.53 5.11 -14.57
C LEU A 52 -9.07 4.73 -14.38
N HIS A 53 -8.31 5.67 -13.82
CA HIS A 53 -6.91 5.51 -13.50
C HIS A 53 -6.72 5.60 -11.99
N LEU A 54 -6.27 4.53 -11.34
CA LEU A 54 -6.12 4.45 -9.90
C LEU A 54 -4.76 3.89 -9.51
N ASP A 55 -4.13 4.51 -8.50
CA ASP A 55 -3.01 3.92 -7.78
C ASP A 55 -3.44 2.59 -7.13
N ALA A 56 -2.52 1.63 -7.07
CA ALA A 56 -2.70 0.38 -6.35
C ALA A 56 -3.05 0.61 -4.87
N LEU A 57 -2.49 1.67 -4.27
CA LEU A 57 -2.78 2.06 -2.89
C LEU A 57 -4.23 2.55 -2.73
N GLN A 58 -4.77 3.28 -3.72
CA GLN A 58 -6.18 3.68 -3.72
C GLN A 58 -7.11 2.48 -3.89
N VAL A 59 -6.75 1.51 -4.73
CA VAL A 59 -7.53 0.28 -4.90
C VAL A 59 -7.58 -0.53 -3.59
N ALA A 60 -6.43 -0.72 -2.93
CA ALA A 60 -6.37 -1.41 -1.64
C ALA A 60 -7.17 -0.67 -0.55
N LEU A 61 -7.10 0.67 -0.52
CA LEU A 61 -7.89 1.51 0.38
C LEU A 61 -9.40 1.38 0.13
N ALA A 62 -9.83 1.44 -1.13
CA ALA A 62 -11.23 1.33 -1.50
C ALA A 62 -11.82 -0.03 -1.06
N MET A 63 -11.05 -1.12 -1.22
CA MET A 63 -11.43 -2.43 -0.70
C MET A 63 -11.56 -2.42 0.83
N ALA A 64 -10.58 -1.85 1.53
CA ALA A 64 -10.60 -1.76 2.99
C ALA A 64 -11.84 -1.01 3.50
N ILE A 65 -12.08 0.21 3.01
CA ILE A 65 -13.21 1.05 3.43
C ILE A 65 -14.55 0.40 3.05
N SER A 66 -14.68 -0.13 1.83
CA SER A 66 -15.88 -0.86 1.40
C SER A 66 -16.19 -2.07 2.28
N SER A 67 -15.14 -2.70 2.83
CA SER A 67 -15.26 -3.82 3.77
C SER A 67 -15.47 -3.39 5.24
N GLY A 68 -15.69 -2.11 5.51
CA GLY A 68 -15.98 -1.55 6.83
C GLY A 68 -14.76 -1.16 7.67
N ALA A 69 -13.56 -1.01 7.07
CA ALA A 69 -12.41 -0.49 7.80
C ALA A 69 -12.59 1.01 8.13
N ASP A 70 -12.36 1.38 9.38
CA ASP A 70 -12.40 2.76 9.89
C ASP A 70 -11.00 3.32 10.22
N ALA A 71 -9.98 2.47 10.26
CA ALA A 71 -8.58 2.82 10.48
C ALA A 71 -7.63 2.03 9.59
N ILE A 72 -6.49 2.64 9.26
CA ILE A 72 -5.40 2.05 8.49
C ILE A 72 -4.11 2.08 9.32
N GLU A 73 -3.54 0.91 9.54
CA GLU A 73 -2.29 0.79 10.32
C GLU A 73 -1.06 0.96 9.43
N ALA A 74 -1.05 0.24 8.31
CA ALA A 74 0.13 0.09 7.48
C ALA A 74 -0.20 -0.21 6.01
N ALA A 75 0.66 0.23 5.09
CA ALA A 75 0.59 -0.12 3.68
C ALA A 75 1.99 -0.22 3.06
N VAL A 76 2.16 -1.18 2.16
CA VAL A 76 3.38 -1.34 1.35
C VAL A 76 3.00 -1.28 -0.11
N VAL A 77 3.68 -0.42 -0.87
CA VAL A 77 3.55 -0.28 -2.34
C VAL A 77 4.84 -0.77 -2.99
N VAL A 78 4.73 -1.57 -4.04
CA VAL A 78 5.85 -2.08 -4.85
C VAL A 78 5.67 -1.66 -6.31
N GLY A 79 6.78 -1.58 -7.06
CA GLY A 79 6.77 -1.11 -8.44
C GLY A 79 6.89 0.41 -8.50
N GLU A 80 6.05 1.07 -9.28
CA GLU A 80 6.04 2.54 -9.35
C GLU A 80 5.65 3.20 -8.02
N GLN A 81 6.23 4.36 -7.76
CA GLN A 81 5.97 5.11 -6.53
C GLN A 81 4.51 5.58 -6.49
N PRO A 82 3.81 5.47 -5.35
CA PRO A 82 2.44 5.96 -5.26
C PRO A 82 2.38 7.48 -5.36
N THR A 83 1.28 8.00 -5.92
CA THR A 83 1.07 9.44 -5.99
C THR A 83 0.87 10.07 -4.61
N VAL A 84 1.12 11.39 -4.52
CA VAL A 84 0.84 12.17 -3.29
C VAL A 84 -0.64 12.10 -2.91
N ILE A 85 -1.54 12.03 -3.90
CA ILE A 85 -2.98 11.92 -3.67
C ILE A 85 -3.30 10.58 -3.00
N ALA A 86 -2.74 9.47 -3.50
CA ALA A 86 -2.95 8.15 -2.90
C ALA A 86 -2.49 8.09 -1.44
N ILE A 87 -1.33 8.70 -1.13
CA ILE A 87 -0.84 8.83 0.25
C ILE A 87 -1.81 9.67 1.09
N THR A 88 -2.27 10.80 0.55
CA THR A 88 -3.21 11.70 1.24
C THR A 88 -4.53 11.00 1.55
N ASN A 89 -5.06 10.18 0.65
CA ASN A 89 -6.29 9.41 0.88
C ASN A 89 -6.16 8.47 2.10
N ILE A 90 -5.00 7.83 2.29
CA ILE A 90 -4.75 7.02 3.50
C ILE A 90 -4.69 7.92 4.74
N ARG A 91 -3.97 9.05 4.64
CA ARG A 91 -3.74 9.97 5.77
C ARG A 91 -5.01 10.68 6.23
N GLU A 92 -5.99 10.84 5.35
CA GLU A 92 -7.34 11.33 5.67
C GLU A 92 -8.04 10.42 6.68
N ILE A 93 -7.91 9.10 6.52
CA ILE A 93 -8.47 8.09 7.44
C ILE A 93 -7.55 7.89 8.65
N SER A 94 -6.23 7.86 8.44
CA SER A 94 -5.26 7.54 9.49
C SER A 94 -3.97 8.33 9.31
N LYS A 95 -3.94 9.49 9.98
CA LYS A 95 -2.85 10.48 9.91
C LYS A 95 -1.46 9.89 10.18
N ASN A 96 -1.35 8.90 11.05
CA ASN A 96 -0.07 8.32 11.49
C ASN A 96 0.24 6.92 10.92
N SER A 97 -0.54 6.44 9.94
CA SER A 97 -0.32 5.17 9.25
C SER A 97 1.12 4.98 8.76
N LEU A 98 1.59 3.75 8.69
CA LEU A 98 2.90 3.44 8.12
C LEU A 98 2.75 3.20 6.63
N ILE A 99 3.45 3.94 5.79
CA ILE A 99 3.38 3.75 4.34
C ILE A 99 4.80 3.58 3.84
N TRP A 100 5.04 2.52 3.08
CA TRP A 100 6.32 2.25 2.46
C TRP A 100 6.20 2.12 0.95
N HIS A 101 7.15 2.70 0.24
CA HIS A 101 7.43 2.33 -1.15
C HIS A 101 8.67 1.43 -1.18
N VAL A 102 8.57 0.32 -1.90
CA VAL A 102 9.68 -0.60 -2.12
C VAL A 102 10.08 -0.58 -3.59
N THR A 103 11.31 -0.16 -3.85
CA THR A 103 11.90 -0.03 -5.17
C THR A 103 12.30 -1.40 -5.74
N ALA A 104 12.60 -1.44 -7.05
CA ALA A 104 12.92 -2.68 -7.77
C ALA A 104 14.18 -3.39 -7.24
N ASP A 105 15.12 -2.65 -6.64
CA ASP A 105 16.31 -3.18 -5.95
C ASP A 105 15.98 -3.81 -4.59
N GLY A 106 14.73 -3.72 -4.14
CA GLY A 106 14.25 -4.24 -2.87
C GLY A 106 14.39 -3.29 -1.69
N SER A 107 14.92 -2.09 -1.88
CA SER A 107 15.04 -1.06 -0.84
C SER A 107 13.67 -0.51 -0.45
N ALA A 108 13.40 -0.39 0.85
CA ALA A 108 12.15 0.16 1.38
C ALA A 108 12.34 1.59 1.89
N ARG A 109 11.43 2.50 1.53
CA ARG A 109 11.42 3.91 1.98
C ARG A 109 10.06 4.27 2.56
N ALA A 110 10.06 4.91 3.73
CA ALA A 110 8.84 5.42 4.33
C ALA A 110 8.32 6.67 3.57
N LEU A 111 7.00 6.83 3.48
CA LEU A 111 6.29 7.92 2.79
C LEU A 111 5.41 8.77 3.74
#